data_AF-A0A8J4YJH3-F1
#
_entry.id   AF-A0A8J4YJH3-F1
#
_cell.length_a   1.000
_cell.length_b   1.000
_cell.length_c   1.000
_cell.angle_alpha   90.00
_cell.angle_beta   90.00
_cell.angle_gamma   90.00
#
_symmetry.space_group_name_H-M   'P 1'
#
loop_
_entity.id
_entity.type
_entity.pdbx_description
1 polymer ?
#
loop_
_entity_poly.entity_id
_entity_poly.type
_entity_poly.pdbx_seq_one_letter_code
_entity_poly.pdbx_strand_id
1 'polypeptide(L)'
;MKAVVAIQVLWSVVAACGAIVYTPPQHCDWTERDGALGEVSLSCHLGALLSDLDSGNFSSSQADPVTELRVVCSDPLLTQPSLPSQAFRRLHNLDTLTIEYCNLKELQPGTFQGLEGMRRMTVRSYISEGPFMTLKPNSLEGMPRLQRLDLGHSYIKSLPGQVLCPVPALRHLNLTGNLLQDASEVDVSGNCGTNLVTLDMSRNDLVVIPRAGLAGLESLEALYLQHNKLSRWLTQGALLGLSSLNLLNLSSNGLDRLSPDLFRETLNLTELYIQNNSLSRLWPHDLLSRLSHLTTLDLSNNLLTSEGVTSGIFHGLLQLTMLNLSHNRLTQVSVDMFRDLAALQVLNLSHNNLTVVTDKTLSLLTNLHRLDLSHNALHVVSCRSFAGLHALSSLALAYNNIYWVASDAFENCTGLRDLSLEHNLLQDVPKAVHEATALRTLRLNHNKLTNISQDDLSPLDALRHLDLSGNLLTSVCKACLTALLPWRCSTCRETSWNRYLKVPLTETRSYRNCELTATK
;
A
#
# COMPACT_ATOMS: atom_id res chain seq x y z
N MET A 1 -61.37 6.00 -44.21
CA MET A 1 -60.15 5.96 -45.04
C MET A 1 -58.95 5.81 -44.10
N LYS A 2 -58.25 4.67 -44.23
CA LYS A 2 -56.82 4.37 -43.90
C LYS A 2 -56.23 4.88 -42.57
N ALA A 3 -55.56 4.10 -41.72
CA ALA A 3 -55.38 2.67 -41.51
C ALA A 3 -54.66 2.55 -40.14
N VAL A 4 -55.24 1.85 -39.16
CA VAL A 4 -54.49 1.28 -38.02
C VAL A 4 -55.00 -0.14 -37.85
N VAL A 5 -54.10 -1.07 -38.12
CA VAL A 5 -54.33 -2.51 -38.21
C VAL A 5 -54.03 -3.15 -36.85
N ALA A 6 -55.02 -3.91 -36.37
CA ALA A 6 -54.94 -5.12 -35.54
C ALA A 6 -53.76 -5.32 -34.59
N ILE A 7 -54.03 -5.28 -33.28
CA ILE A 7 -53.40 -6.15 -32.28
C ILE A 7 -54.48 -6.61 -31.28
N GLN A 8 -55.20 -7.66 -31.65
CA GLN A 8 -55.87 -8.57 -30.73
C GLN A 8 -55.62 -9.98 -31.27
N VAL A 9 -55.32 -10.92 -30.36
CA VAL A 9 -55.05 -12.36 -30.57
C VAL A 9 -53.57 -12.70 -30.81
N LEU A 10 -52.85 -12.93 -29.70
CA LEU A 10 -51.89 -14.03 -29.51
C LEU A 10 -51.34 -13.94 -28.06
N TRP A 11 -52.11 -14.49 -27.12
CA TRP A 11 -51.69 -14.72 -25.72
C TRP A 11 -51.50 -16.22 -25.45
N SER A 12 -51.02 -16.95 -26.45
CA SER A 12 -50.75 -18.37 -26.32
C SER A 12 -49.68 -18.81 -27.32
N VAL A 13 -48.62 -19.41 -26.78
CA VAL A 13 -47.47 -20.06 -27.42
C VAL A 13 -46.25 -19.14 -27.60
N VAL A 14 -45.11 -19.59 -27.03
CA VAL A 14 -43.77 -18.96 -26.87
C VAL A 14 -43.72 -18.01 -25.65
N ALA A 15 -43.17 -18.36 -24.47
CA ALA A 15 -42.02 -19.19 -24.19
C ALA A 15 -42.25 -20.08 -22.96
N ALA A 16 -42.49 -21.37 -23.20
CA ALA A 16 -42.06 -22.42 -22.30
C ALA A 16 -40.56 -22.63 -22.56
N CYS A 17 -39.73 -21.69 -22.10
CA CYS A 17 -38.32 -21.96 -21.88
C CYS A 17 -38.18 -22.07 -20.37
N GLY A 18 -38.16 -23.30 -19.88
CA GLY A 18 -38.05 -23.56 -18.45
C GLY A 18 -36.83 -22.83 -17.91
N ALA A 19 -37.05 -21.91 -16.98
CA ALA A 19 -36.02 -21.61 -16.00
C ALA A 19 -35.69 -22.97 -15.38
N ILE A 20 -34.49 -23.49 -15.67
CA ILE A 20 -34.03 -24.69 -14.99
C ILE A 20 -33.90 -24.26 -13.53
N VAL A 21 -34.90 -24.62 -12.72
CA VAL A 21 -34.86 -24.38 -11.28
C VAL A 21 -33.87 -25.39 -10.73
N TYR A 22 -32.58 -25.03 -10.76
CA TYR A 22 -31.54 -25.80 -10.12
C TYR A 22 -31.80 -25.76 -8.62
N THR A 23 -32.25 -26.87 -8.05
CA THR A 23 -32.49 -26.97 -6.61
C THR A 23 -31.18 -27.31 -5.90
N PRO A 24 -30.79 -26.54 -4.88
CA PRO A 24 -29.64 -26.86 -4.07
C PRO A 24 -29.68 -28.24 -3.42
N PRO A 25 -28.51 -28.86 -3.16
CA PRO A 25 -28.40 -29.88 -2.12
C PRO A 25 -28.87 -29.32 -0.77
N GLN A 26 -29.31 -30.20 0.13
CA GLN A 26 -29.70 -29.77 1.47
C GLN A 26 -28.48 -29.18 2.19
N HIS A 27 -28.64 -28.04 2.87
CA HIS A 27 -27.58 -27.34 3.60
C HIS A 27 -26.50 -26.65 2.74
N CYS A 28 -26.80 -26.37 1.47
CA CYS A 28 -26.01 -25.49 0.62
C CYS A 28 -26.85 -24.34 0.06
N ASP A 29 -26.25 -23.17 -0.05
CA ASP A 29 -26.82 -21.98 -0.67
C ASP A 29 -26.30 -21.83 -2.11
N TRP A 30 -27.17 -21.39 -3.02
CA TRP A 30 -26.86 -21.21 -4.44
C TRP A 30 -26.98 -19.74 -4.80
N THR A 31 -25.98 -19.25 -5.53
CA THR A 31 -26.00 -17.89 -6.09
C THR A 31 -25.57 -17.94 -7.56
N GLU A 32 -26.33 -17.26 -8.42
CA GLU A 32 -25.94 -17.10 -9.83
C GLU A 32 -24.74 -16.15 -9.91
N ARG A 33 -23.76 -16.49 -10.73
CA ARG A 33 -22.56 -15.67 -10.85
C ARG A 33 -22.85 -14.42 -11.68
N ASP A 34 -22.46 -13.25 -11.16
CA ASP A 34 -22.60 -11.98 -11.87
C ASP A 34 -21.97 -12.04 -13.27
N GLY A 35 -22.79 -11.87 -14.31
CA GLY A 35 -22.33 -11.71 -15.69
C GLY A 35 -22.16 -12.99 -16.52
N ALA A 36 -22.50 -14.18 -16.00
CA ALA A 36 -22.47 -15.43 -16.77
C ALA A 36 -23.79 -16.22 -16.62
N LEU A 37 -24.62 -16.20 -17.67
CA LEU A 37 -25.87 -16.97 -17.72
C LEU A 37 -25.58 -18.47 -17.56
N GLY A 38 -26.05 -19.06 -16.45
CA GLY A 38 -25.95 -20.49 -16.19
C GLY A 38 -24.72 -20.97 -15.42
N GLU A 39 -23.82 -20.07 -14.98
CA GLU A 39 -22.76 -20.41 -14.02
C GLU A 39 -23.23 -20.16 -12.58
N VAL A 40 -22.99 -21.13 -11.71
CA VAL A 40 -23.44 -21.08 -10.31
C VAL A 40 -22.27 -21.15 -9.34
N SER A 41 -22.33 -20.33 -8.29
CA SER A 41 -21.56 -20.46 -7.06
C SER A 41 -22.34 -21.18 -5.97
N LEU A 42 -21.73 -22.24 -5.44
CA LEU A 42 -22.27 -23.10 -4.40
C LEU A 42 -21.58 -22.81 -3.06
N SER A 43 -22.32 -22.52 -2.00
CA SER A 43 -21.76 -22.33 -0.65
C SER A 43 -22.32 -23.39 0.30
N CYS A 44 -21.45 -24.24 0.86
CA CYS A 44 -21.85 -25.38 1.69
C CYS A 44 -21.10 -25.45 3.02
N HIS A 45 -21.71 -26.09 4.01
CA HIS A 45 -20.99 -26.57 5.20
C HIS A 45 -20.29 -27.91 4.92
N LEU A 46 -19.02 -28.06 5.34
CA LEU A 46 -18.19 -29.21 4.97
C LEU A 46 -18.82 -30.57 5.31
N GLY A 47 -19.39 -30.72 6.51
CA GLY A 47 -20.00 -31.99 6.94
C GLY A 47 -21.19 -32.41 6.08
N ALA A 48 -22.05 -31.45 5.70
CA ALA A 48 -23.18 -31.71 4.81
C ALA A 48 -22.71 -32.03 3.39
N LEU A 49 -21.74 -31.26 2.88
CA LEU A 49 -21.17 -31.44 1.55
C LEU A 49 -20.59 -32.86 1.36
N LEU A 50 -19.78 -33.33 2.31
CA LEU A 50 -19.20 -34.68 2.24
C LEU A 50 -20.27 -35.76 2.27
N SER A 51 -21.31 -35.61 3.11
CA SER A 51 -22.41 -36.58 3.17
C SER A 51 -23.23 -36.64 1.87
N ASP A 52 -23.44 -35.51 1.20
CA ASP A 52 -24.18 -35.43 -0.07
C ASP A 52 -23.39 -35.97 -1.26
N LEU A 53 -22.06 -35.78 -1.25
CA LEU A 53 -21.15 -36.31 -2.26
C LEU A 53 -21.00 -37.84 -2.15
N ASP A 54 -20.90 -38.37 -0.92
CA ASP A 54 -20.77 -39.80 -0.65
C ASP A 54 -22.08 -40.58 -0.85
N SER A 55 -23.22 -40.02 -0.43
CA SER A 55 -24.55 -40.65 -0.58
C SER A 55 -25.03 -40.72 -2.04
N GLY A 56 -24.37 -39.99 -2.93
CA GLY A 56 -24.72 -39.91 -4.33
C GLY A 56 -25.93 -39.03 -4.65
N ASN A 57 -26.44 -38.30 -3.65
CA ASN A 57 -27.54 -37.33 -3.79
C ASN A 57 -27.21 -36.14 -4.70
N PHE A 58 -25.93 -35.94 -5.04
CA PHE A 58 -25.49 -34.93 -5.98
C PHE A 58 -25.60 -35.45 -7.43
N SER A 59 -26.71 -35.14 -8.12
CA SER A 59 -26.91 -35.53 -9.52
C SER A 59 -25.97 -34.79 -10.48
N SER A 60 -25.67 -35.36 -11.65
CA SER A 60 -24.85 -34.69 -12.69
C SER A 60 -25.47 -33.36 -13.12
N SER A 61 -26.79 -33.31 -13.27
CA SER A 61 -27.53 -32.07 -13.60
C SER A 61 -27.39 -30.96 -12.55
N GLN A 62 -27.07 -31.28 -11.30
CA GLN A 62 -26.76 -30.30 -10.25
C GLN A 62 -25.28 -29.95 -10.20
N ALA A 63 -24.38 -30.82 -10.67
CA ALA A 63 -22.94 -30.58 -10.66
C ALA A 63 -22.48 -29.75 -11.86
N ASP A 64 -23.05 -30.00 -13.04
CA ASP A 64 -22.61 -29.41 -14.30
C ASP A 64 -22.55 -27.87 -14.31
N PRO A 65 -23.53 -27.11 -13.75
CA PRO A 65 -23.47 -25.65 -13.76
C PRO A 65 -22.55 -25.04 -12.68
N VAL A 66 -22.04 -25.85 -11.75
CA VAL A 66 -21.25 -25.36 -10.61
C VAL A 66 -19.82 -25.09 -11.05
N THR A 67 -19.46 -23.80 -11.08
CA THR A 67 -18.11 -23.34 -11.45
C THR A 67 -17.33 -22.82 -10.24
N GLU A 68 -18.02 -22.53 -9.15
CA GLU A 68 -17.43 -22.03 -7.91
C GLU A 68 -18.01 -22.75 -6.71
N LEU A 69 -17.14 -23.20 -5.81
CA LEU A 69 -17.51 -23.89 -4.58
C LEU A 69 -16.83 -23.21 -3.40
N ARG A 70 -17.64 -22.73 -2.46
CA ARG A 70 -17.22 -22.25 -1.16
C ARG A 70 -17.64 -23.24 -0.08
N VAL A 71 -16.67 -23.67 0.72
CA VAL A 71 -16.85 -24.60 1.83
C VAL A 71 -16.49 -23.88 3.12
N VAL A 72 -17.40 -23.87 4.08
CA VAL A 72 -17.21 -23.23 5.38
C VAL A 72 -17.42 -24.24 6.51
N CYS A 73 -16.53 -24.24 7.50
CA CYS A 73 -16.71 -25.04 8.71
C CYS A 73 -17.29 -24.18 9.85
N SER A 74 -18.21 -24.77 10.62
CA SER A 74 -18.95 -24.07 11.68
C SER A 74 -18.18 -23.94 13.00
N ASP A 75 -17.18 -24.80 13.22
CA ASP A 75 -16.29 -24.74 14.39
C ASP A 75 -14.87 -25.27 14.06
N PRO A 76 -13.86 -24.41 13.93
CA PRO A 76 -12.47 -24.81 13.64
C PRO A 76 -11.75 -25.51 14.80
N LEU A 77 -12.27 -25.44 16.03
CA LEU A 77 -11.52 -25.85 17.23
C LEU A 77 -11.89 -27.26 17.74
N LEU A 78 -13.06 -27.79 17.33
CA LEU A 78 -13.57 -29.06 17.89
C LEU A 78 -13.15 -30.31 17.12
N THR A 79 -12.92 -30.23 15.80
CA THR A 79 -12.54 -31.39 14.97
C THR A 79 -11.59 -31.00 13.84
N GLN A 80 -10.65 -31.87 13.48
CA GLN A 80 -9.84 -31.72 12.27
C GLN A 80 -10.41 -32.60 11.14
N PRO A 81 -11.29 -32.06 10.27
CA PRO A 81 -11.85 -32.86 9.20
C PRO A 81 -10.78 -33.24 8.18
N SER A 82 -10.90 -34.46 7.65
CA SER A 82 -10.11 -34.95 6.52
C SER A 82 -10.96 -34.91 5.26
N LEU A 83 -10.40 -34.42 4.16
CA LEU A 83 -11.02 -34.55 2.85
C LEU A 83 -10.68 -35.94 2.28
N PRO A 84 -11.69 -36.75 1.88
CA PRO A 84 -11.44 -38.04 1.27
C PRO A 84 -10.80 -37.89 -0.12
N SER A 85 -10.21 -38.97 -0.63
CA SER A 85 -9.76 -39.00 -2.02
C SER A 85 -10.96 -38.85 -2.97
N GLN A 86 -10.74 -38.14 -4.09
CA GLN A 86 -11.79 -37.86 -5.09
C GLN A 86 -13.00 -37.10 -4.54
N ALA A 87 -12.86 -36.40 -3.40
CA ALA A 87 -13.95 -35.68 -2.75
C ALA A 87 -14.76 -34.81 -3.73
N PHE A 88 -14.09 -34.12 -4.65
CA PHE A 88 -14.73 -33.17 -5.56
C PHE A 88 -14.94 -33.71 -6.99
N ARG A 89 -14.74 -35.02 -7.23
CA ARG A 89 -14.71 -35.60 -8.59
C ARG A 89 -15.98 -35.34 -9.43
N ARG A 90 -17.14 -35.15 -8.79
CA ARG A 90 -18.40 -34.86 -9.50
C ARG A 90 -18.45 -33.44 -10.05
N LEU A 91 -17.73 -32.49 -9.42
CA LEU A 91 -17.69 -31.07 -9.77
C LEU A 91 -16.58 -30.79 -10.81
N HIS A 92 -16.62 -31.49 -11.94
CA HIS A 92 -15.57 -31.46 -12.96
C HIS A 92 -15.43 -30.11 -13.69
N ASN A 93 -16.48 -29.28 -13.69
CA ASN A 93 -16.47 -27.93 -14.27
C ASN A 93 -16.01 -26.82 -13.31
N LEU A 94 -15.54 -27.20 -12.11
CA LEU A 94 -15.12 -26.24 -11.10
C LEU A 94 -13.91 -25.43 -11.57
N ASP A 95 -14.07 -24.10 -11.58
CA ASP A 95 -13.00 -23.13 -11.84
C ASP A 95 -12.36 -22.66 -10.53
N THR A 96 -13.17 -22.48 -9.48
CA THR A 96 -12.74 -21.92 -8.20
C THR A 96 -13.21 -22.76 -7.02
N LEU A 97 -12.27 -23.14 -6.14
CA LEU A 97 -12.54 -23.81 -4.87
C LEU A 97 -12.02 -22.97 -3.70
N THR A 98 -12.89 -22.69 -2.74
CA THR A 98 -12.56 -21.97 -1.51
C THR A 98 -12.98 -22.79 -0.31
N ILE A 99 -12.04 -23.07 0.60
CA ILE A 99 -12.27 -23.76 1.87
C ILE A 99 -11.81 -22.83 2.99
N GLU A 100 -12.75 -22.33 3.79
CA GLU A 100 -12.46 -21.34 4.83
C GLU A 100 -12.93 -21.81 6.21
N TYR A 101 -12.21 -21.38 7.24
CA TYR A 101 -12.49 -21.66 8.65
C TYR A 101 -12.47 -23.16 9.00
N CYS A 102 -11.84 -23.98 8.16
CA CYS A 102 -11.71 -25.43 8.35
C CYS A 102 -10.30 -25.80 8.85
N ASN A 103 -10.22 -26.48 9.99
CA ASN A 103 -8.96 -26.99 10.57
C ASN A 103 -8.51 -28.29 9.89
N LEU A 104 -8.20 -28.24 8.60
CA LEU A 104 -7.77 -29.44 7.88
C LEU A 104 -6.45 -29.96 8.46
N LYS A 105 -6.44 -31.22 8.89
CA LYS A 105 -5.21 -31.87 9.38
C LYS A 105 -4.17 -31.98 8.28
N GLU A 106 -4.61 -32.42 7.10
CA GLU A 106 -3.74 -32.65 5.97
C GLU A 106 -4.48 -32.61 4.63
N LEU A 107 -3.77 -32.26 3.56
CA LEU A 107 -4.21 -32.50 2.19
C LEU A 107 -3.58 -33.79 1.69
N GLN A 108 -4.43 -34.78 1.45
CA GLN A 108 -4.02 -36.11 0.98
C GLN A 108 -3.92 -36.14 -0.55
N PRO A 109 -3.05 -36.99 -1.12
CA PRO A 109 -3.00 -37.22 -2.56
C PRO A 109 -4.34 -37.70 -3.11
N GLY A 110 -4.69 -37.27 -4.32
CA GLY A 110 -5.93 -37.65 -4.99
C GLY A 110 -7.19 -36.96 -4.49
N THR A 111 -7.13 -36.10 -3.47
CA THR A 111 -8.28 -35.29 -2.99
C THR A 111 -8.93 -34.48 -4.12
N PHE A 112 -8.09 -33.89 -4.98
CA PHE A 112 -8.52 -32.99 -6.05
C PHE A 112 -8.53 -33.65 -7.45
N GLN A 113 -8.50 -34.98 -7.49
CA GLN A 113 -8.53 -35.71 -8.75
C GLN A 113 -9.86 -35.49 -9.48
N GLY A 114 -9.77 -35.07 -10.74
CA GLY A 114 -10.93 -34.73 -11.60
C GLY A 114 -11.20 -33.23 -11.76
N LEU A 115 -10.43 -32.35 -11.10
CA LEU A 115 -10.57 -30.89 -11.19
C LEU A 115 -9.66 -30.29 -12.29
N GLU A 116 -9.69 -30.86 -13.49
CA GLU A 116 -8.76 -30.51 -14.57
C GLU A 116 -8.90 -29.07 -15.09
N GLY A 117 -10.11 -28.51 -14.98
CA GLY A 117 -10.43 -27.14 -15.41
C GLY A 117 -10.09 -26.07 -14.37
N MET A 118 -9.77 -26.45 -13.14
CA MET A 118 -9.70 -25.53 -12.01
C MET A 118 -8.53 -24.56 -12.11
N ARG A 119 -8.78 -23.28 -11.82
CA ARG A 119 -7.80 -22.19 -11.94
C ARG A 119 -7.45 -21.53 -10.62
N ARG A 120 -8.35 -21.58 -9.64
CA ARG A 120 -8.16 -20.91 -8.34
C ARG A 120 -8.51 -21.84 -7.19
N MET A 121 -7.59 -21.94 -6.24
CA MET A 121 -7.79 -22.67 -5.01
C MET A 121 -7.45 -21.79 -3.82
N THR A 122 -8.32 -21.79 -2.81
CA THR A 122 -8.09 -21.10 -1.55
C THR A 122 -8.39 -22.06 -0.41
N VAL A 123 -7.45 -22.23 0.50
CA VAL A 123 -7.63 -22.93 1.77
C VAL A 123 -7.10 -22.02 2.85
N ARG A 124 -7.96 -21.67 3.82
CA ARG A 124 -7.59 -20.83 4.96
C ARG A 124 -8.30 -21.31 6.21
N SER A 125 -7.56 -21.59 7.27
CA SER A 125 -8.16 -22.01 8.53
C SER A 125 -8.41 -20.83 9.48
N TYR A 126 -7.58 -19.78 9.40
CA TYR A 126 -7.53 -18.64 10.35
C TYR A 126 -7.26 -19.06 11.79
N ILE A 127 -6.67 -20.24 11.98
CA ILE A 127 -6.37 -20.81 13.29
C ILE A 127 -4.98 -20.39 13.73
N SER A 128 -4.84 -20.08 15.01
CA SER A 128 -3.57 -19.71 15.65
C SER A 128 -3.04 -20.75 16.64
N GLU A 129 -3.82 -21.80 16.94
CA GLU A 129 -3.47 -22.84 17.91
C GLU A 129 -3.97 -24.22 17.45
N GLY A 130 -3.20 -25.27 17.75
CA GLY A 130 -3.56 -26.65 17.40
C GLY A 130 -2.46 -27.36 16.59
N PRO A 131 -2.79 -28.47 15.90
CA PRO A 131 -1.86 -29.16 15.02
C PRO A 131 -1.68 -28.41 13.69
N PHE A 132 -0.48 -28.44 13.13
CA PHE A 132 -0.20 -27.86 11.82
C PHE A 132 -0.97 -28.57 10.70
N MET A 133 -1.45 -27.81 9.72
CA MET A 133 -1.92 -28.37 8.47
C MET A 133 -0.71 -28.87 7.67
N THR A 134 -0.77 -30.11 7.19
CA THR A 134 0.32 -30.70 6.39
C THR A 134 -0.12 -31.00 4.96
N LEU A 135 0.68 -30.63 3.98
CA LEU A 135 0.50 -31.11 2.61
C LEU A 135 1.29 -32.40 2.47
N LYS A 136 0.69 -33.44 1.90
CA LYS A 136 1.41 -34.64 1.48
C LYS A 136 2.04 -34.44 0.10
N PRO A 137 3.10 -35.19 -0.25
CA PRO A 137 3.61 -35.23 -1.62
C PRO A 137 2.48 -35.55 -2.61
N ASN A 138 2.44 -34.90 -3.77
CA ASN A 138 1.38 -35.05 -4.78
C ASN A 138 -0.04 -34.70 -4.31
N SER A 139 -0.20 -33.98 -3.19
CA SER A 139 -1.51 -33.52 -2.71
C SER A 139 -2.22 -32.58 -3.68
N LEU A 140 -1.50 -31.89 -4.57
CA LEU A 140 -2.04 -30.99 -5.59
C LEU A 140 -2.29 -31.66 -6.95
N GLU A 141 -2.16 -32.99 -7.04
CA GLU A 141 -2.44 -33.73 -8.27
C GLU A 141 -3.92 -33.62 -8.67
N GLY A 142 -4.17 -33.56 -9.99
CA GLY A 142 -5.52 -33.44 -10.56
C GLY A 142 -5.92 -32.02 -10.98
N MET A 143 -5.06 -31.01 -10.75
CA MET A 143 -5.33 -29.60 -11.04
C MET A 143 -4.26 -28.96 -11.96
N PRO A 144 -3.99 -29.52 -13.16
CA PRO A 144 -2.89 -29.07 -14.02
C PRO A 144 -3.01 -27.61 -14.51
N ARG A 145 -4.22 -27.04 -14.50
CA ARG A 145 -4.51 -25.66 -14.93
C ARG A 145 -4.57 -24.65 -13.77
N LEU A 146 -4.23 -25.07 -12.55
CA LEU A 146 -4.26 -24.20 -11.38
C LEU A 146 -3.31 -23.02 -11.57
N GLN A 147 -3.85 -21.79 -11.54
CA GLN A 147 -3.08 -20.56 -11.72
C GLN A 147 -2.82 -19.83 -10.41
N ARG A 148 -3.75 -19.93 -9.45
CA ARG A 148 -3.66 -19.30 -8.13
C ARG A 148 -3.90 -20.32 -7.04
N LEU A 149 -2.95 -20.43 -6.13
CA LEU A 149 -3.06 -21.23 -4.92
C LEU A 149 -2.86 -20.32 -3.71
N ASP A 150 -3.90 -20.19 -2.91
CA ASP A 150 -3.90 -19.44 -1.68
C ASP A 150 -4.00 -20.39 -0.49
N LEU A 151 -2.92 -20.49 0.26
CA LEU A 151 -2.81 -21.24 1.50
C LEU A 151 -2.54 -20.29 2.67
N GLY A 152 -3.00 -19.04 2.57
CA GLY A 152 -2.79 -18.03 3.60
C GLY A 152 -3.49 -18.40 4.90
N HIS A 153 -2.90 -18.08 6.05
CA HIS A 153 -3.49 -18.34 7.37
C HIS A 153 -3.96 -19.79 7.54
N SER A 154 -3.18 -20.75 7.03
CA SER A 154 -3.49 -22.19 7.09
C SER A 154 -2.69 -22.94 8.16
N TYR A 155 -1.93 -22.22 8.99
CA TYR A 155 -1.15 -22.80 10.08
C TYR A 155 -0.14 -23.88 9.58
N ILE A 156 0.47 -23.59 8.43
CA ILE A 156 1.47 -24.44 7.76
C ILE A 156 2.87 -24.10 8.27
N LYS A 157 3.68 -25.12 8.57
CA LYS A 157 5.08 -24.95 9.00
C LYS A 157 6.09 -25.10 7.86
N SER A 158 5.79 -25.94 6.87
CA SER A 158 6.63 -26.15 5.70
C SER A 158 5.83 -26.79 4.57
N LEU A 159 6.31 -26.68 3.33
CA LEU A 159 5.78 -27.44 2.20
C LEU A 159 6.65 -28.67 1.95
N PRO A 160 6.06 -29.83 1.58
CA PRO A 160 6.86 -30.98 1.19
C PRO A 160 7.53 -30.71 -0.16
N GLY A 161 8.67 -31.36 -0.38
CA GLY A 161 9.40 -31.15 -1.62
C GLY A 161 8.61 -31.56 -2.86
N GLN A 162 8.82 -30.84 -3.97
CA GLN A 162 8.16 -31.07 -5.26
C GLN A 162 6.62 -30.96 -5.25
N VAL A 163 6.01 -30.38 -4.19
CA VAL A 163 4.54 -30.26 -4.09
C VAL A 163 3.92 -29.46 -5.23
N LEU A 164 4.70 -28.55 -5.83
CA LEU A 164 4.26 -27.68 -6.93
C LEU A 164 4.38 -28.31 -8.32
N CYS A 165 5.07 -29.45 -8.46
CA CYS A 165 5.27 -30.09 -9.76
C CYS A 165 3.97 -30.50 -10.47
N PRO A 166 2.93 -31.01 -9.77
CA PRO A 166 1.65 -31.36 -10.40
C PRO A 166 0.83 -30.15 -10.89
N VAL A 167 1.23 -28.92 -10.56
CA VAL A 167 0.52 -27.67 -10.90
C VAL A 167 1.41 -26.74 -11.74
N PRO A 168 1.79 -27.16 -12.98
CA PRO A 168 2.76 -26.43 -13.79
C PRO A 168 2.27 -25.05 -14.28
N ALA A 169 0.97 -24.81 -14.28
CA ALA A 169 0.36 -23.54 -14.67
C ALA A 169 0.33 -22.49 -13.53
N LEU A 170 0.86 -22.83 -12.35
CA LEU A 170 0.77 -21.97 -11.16
C LEU A 170 1.59 -20.69 -11.36
N ARG A 171 0.91 -19.53 -11.23
CA ARG A 171 1.51 -18.20 -11.35
C ARG A 171 1.51 -17.44 -10.03
N HIS A 172 0.57 -17.72 -9.15
CA HIS A 172 0.41 -17.00 -7.90
C HIS A 172 0.31 -17.97 -6.73
N LEU A 173 1.26 -17.85 -5.79
CA LEU A 173 1.29 -18.63 -4.56
C LEU A 173 1.24 -17.69 -3.36
N ASN A 174 0.20 -17.82 -2.54
CA ASN A 174 0.05 -17.07 -1.30
C ASN A 174 0.20 -18.01 -0.10
N LEU A 175 1.23 -17.76 0.72
CA LEU A 175 1.56 -18.45 1.96
C LEU A 175 1.55 -17.48 3.15
N THR A 176 0.89 -16.32 3.02
CA THR A 176 0.85 -15.31 4.08
C THR A 176 0.30 -15.86 5.40
N GLY A 177 0.81 -15.41 6.55
CA GLY A 177 0.18 -15.75 7.83
C GLY A 177 0.36 -17.20 8.27
N ASN A 178 1.46 -17.85 7.86
CA ASN A 178 1.82 -19.22 8.25
C ASN A 178 3.01 -19.20 9.23
N LEU A 179 3.69 -20.33 9.41
CA LEU A 179 4.79 -20.51 10.37
C LEU A 179 6.10 -20.94 9.69
N LEU A 180 6.30 -20.53 8.43
CA LEU A 180 7.53 -20.79 7.68
C LEU A 180 8.71 -20.10 8.37
N GLN A 181 9.85 -20.78 8.46
CA GLN A 181 11.06 -20.25 9.11
C GLN A 181 12.22 -20.04 8.13
N ASP A 182 12.20 -20.72 6.99
CA ASP A 182 13.20 -20.64 5.94
C ASP A 182 12.52 -20.53 4.57
N ALA A 183 12.92 -19.55 3.75
CA ALA A 183 12.31 -19.34 2.43
C ALA A 183 12.52 -20.52 1.46
N SER A 184 13.53 -21.37 1.69
CA SER A 184 13.73 -22.61 0.92
C SER A 184 12.68 -23.69 1.23
N GLU A 185 11.87 -23.53 2.28
CA GLU A 185 10.77 -24.45 2.60
C GLU A 185 9.65 -24.45 1.56
N VAL A 186 9.64 -23.49 0.61
CA VAL A 186 8.77 -23.56 -0.57
C VAL A 186 9.20 -24.66 -1.54
N ASP A 187 10.46 -25.11 -1.43
CA ASP A 187 11.14 -26.10 -2.27
C ASP A 187 10.83 -25.99 -3.76
N VAL A 188 11.53 -25.06 -4.41
CA VAL A 188 11.50 -24.84 -5.86
C VAL A 188 12.53 -25.70 -6.61
N SER A 189 13.05 -26.76 -5.97
CA SER A 189 13.98 -27.68 -6.62
C SER A 189 13.29 -28.48 -7.74
N GLY A 190 14.10 -29.00 -8.67
CA GLY A 190 13.59 -29.83 -9.78
C GLY A 190 12.82 -29.07 -10.87
N ASN A 191 13.02 -27.74 -10.99
CA ASN A 191 12.35 -26.86 -11.95
C ASN A 191 10.82 -26.76 -11.77
N CYS A 192 10.32 -27.04 -10.57
CA CYS A 192 8.91 -26.88 -10.24
C CYS A 192 8.64 -25.46 -9.71
N GLY A 193 7.53 -24.85 -10.14
CA GLY A 193 7.18 -23.48 -9.74
C GLY A 193 7.91 -22.37 -10.51
N THR A 194 8.67 -22.68 -11.57
CA THR A 194 9.41 -21.70 -12.40
C THR A 194 8.54 -20.65 -13.09
N ASN A 195 7.24 -20.93 -13.25
CA ASN A 195 6.23 -20.03 -13.82
C ASN A 195 5.60 -19.08 -12.78
N LEU A 196 6.00 -19.17 -11.51
CA LEU A 196 5.51 -18.27 -10.48
C LEU A 196 5.89 -16.82 -10.80
N VAL A 197 4.88 -15.97 -10.80
CA VAL A 197 4.96 -14.52 -11.00
C VAL A 197 4.88 -13.80 -9.67
N THR A 198 4.05 -14.30 -8.74
CA THR A 198 3.93 -13.71 -7.40
C THR A 198 4.06 -14.77 -6.32
N LEU A 199 4.92 -14.50 -5.35
CA LEU A 199 5.09 -15.31 -4.15
C LEU A 199 4.91 -14.42 -2.93
N ASP A 200 3.87 -14.71 -2.14
CA ASP A 200 3.63 -14.03 -0.87
C ASP A 200 3.95 -14.95 0.30
N MET A 201 5.01 -14.62 1.05
CA MET A 201 5.40 -15.28 2.29
C MET A 201 5.40 -14.29 3.47
N SER A 202 4.60 -13.23 3.37
CA SER A 202 4.46 -12.23 4.43
C SER A 202 3.85 -12.82 5.69
N ARG A 203 4.04 -12.18 6.85
CA ARG A 203 3.43 -12.59 8.13
C ARG A 203 3.77 -14.05 8.49
N ASN A 204 5.01 -14.47 8.25
CA ASN A 204 5.55 -15.77 8.67
C ASN A 204 6.62 -15.56 9.76
N ASP A 205 7.35 -16.62 10.09
CA ASP A 205 8.46 -16.60 11.05
C ASP A 205 9.83 -16.66 10.35
N LEU A 206 9.94 -16.21 9.09
CA LEU A 206 11.15 -16.35 8.30
C LEU A 206 12.33 -15.63 8.96
N VAL A 207 13.42 -16.36 9.21
CA VAL A 207 14.65 -15.81 9.80
C VAL A 207 15.74 -15.63 8.75
N VAL A 208 15.73 -16.42 7.68
CA VAL A 208 16.75 -16.44 6.64
C VAL A 208 16.16 -16.70 5.26
N ILE A 209 16.84 -16.17 4.24
CA ILE A 209 16.64 -16.54 2.84
C ILE A 209 17.97 -17.11 2.34
N PRO A 210 18.16 -18.44 2.35
CA PRO A 210 19.46 -19.04 2.06
C PRO A 210 19.95 -18.66 0.66
N ARG A 211 21.27 -18.71 0.47
CA ARG A 211 21.90 -18.42 -0.82
C ARG A 211 21.27 -19.29 -1.91
N ALA A 212 20.78 -18.67 -2.98
CA ALA A 212 20.10 -19.33 -4.09
C ALA A 212 18.85 -20.15 -3.70
N GLY A 213 18.28 -19.93 -2.50
CA GLY A 213 17.10 -20.65 -2.03
C GLY A 213 15.86 -20.46 -2.90
N LEU A 214 15.82 -19.36 -3.65
CA LEU A 214 14.74 -19.02 -4.58
C LEU A 214 15.22 -18.93 -6.05
N ALA A 215 16.42 -19.42 -6.37
CA ALA A 215 17.04 -19.18 -7.67
C ALA A 215 16.30 -19.80 -8.87
N GLY A 216 15.44 -20.79 -8.64
CA GLY A 216 14.59 -21.38 -9.70
C GLY A 216 13.41 -20.51 -10.13
N LEU A 217 13.14 -19.38 -9.44
CA LEU A 217 11.98 -18.53 -9.70
C LEU A 217 12.30 -17.38 -10.67
N GLU A 218 12.80 -17.70 -11.85
CA GLU A 218 13.26 -16.71 -12.84
C GLU A 218 12.14 -15.79 -13.35
N SER A 219 10.90 -16.29 -13.39
CA SER A 219 9.71 -15.52 -13.83
C SER A 219 9.07 -14.68 -12.72
N LEU A 220 9.65 -14.68 -11.51
CA LEU A 220 9.03 -14.02 -10.36
C LEU A 220 9.13 -12.51 -10.51
N GLU A 221 7.98 -11.85 -10.54
CA GLU A 221 7.85 -10.40 -10.67
C GLU A 221 7.61 -9.73 -9.31
N ALA A 222 6.93 -10.40 -8.37
CA ALA A 222 6.61 -9.83 -7.06
C ALA A 222 6.91 -10.81 -5.91
N LEU A 223 7.71 -10.36 -4.96
CA LEU A 223 8.08 -11.11 -3.75
C LEU A 223 7.71 -10.32 -2.49
N TYR A 224 6.78 -10.87 -1.72
CA TYR A 224 6.31 -10.28 -0.46
C TYR A 224 6.88 -11.05 0.73
N LEU A 225 7.67 -10.36 1.56
CA LEU A 225 8.37 -10.90 2.72
C LEU A 225 8.13 -10.05 3.98
N GLN A 226 7.19 -9.12 3.93
CA GLN A 226 6.93 -8.22 5.06
C GLN A 226 6.39 -8.93 6.29
N HIS A 227 6.60 -8.36 7.47
CA HIS A 227 6.16 -8.94 8.75
C HIS A 227 6.75 -10.33 8.99
N ASN A 228 8.05 -10.49 8.77
CA ASN A 228 8.81 -11.68 9.13
C ASN A 228 9.84 -11.36 10.22
N LYS A 229 10.71 -12.31 10.53
CA LYS A 229 11.78 -12.19 11.54
C LYS A 229 13.16 -12.16 10.89
N LEU A 230 13.27 -11.58 9.68
CA LEU A 230 14.56 -11.46 8.98
C LEU A 230 15.42 -10.46 9.76
N SER A 231 16.20 -10.97 10.72
CA SER A 231 16.95 -10.17 11.70
C SER A 231 18.47 -10.32 11.57
N ARG A 232 18.91 -11.01 10.53
CA ARG A 232 20.32 -11.13 10.16
C ARG A 232 20.52 -10.52 8.78
N TRP A 233 21.76 -10.16 8.48
CA TRP A 233 22.20 -9.76 7.14
C TRP A 233 21.55 -10.67 6.10
N LEU A 234 20.77 -10.12 5.16
CA LEU A 234 20.26 -10.90 4.03
C LEU A 234 21.44 -11.64 3.41
N THR A 235 21.41 -12.97 3.52
CA THR A 235 22.54 -13.84 3.18
C THR A 235 23.00 -13.55 1.76
N GLN A 236 24.31 -13.62 1.54
CA GLN A 236 24.90 -13.38 0.24
C GLN A 236 24.19 -14.23 -0.83
N GLY A 237 23.65 -13.59 -1.87
CA GLY A 237 22.91 -14.27 -2.94
C GLY A 237 21.51 -14.76 -2.55
N ALA A 238 20.84 -14.13 -1.59
CA ALA A 238 19.44 -14.42 -1.25
C ALA A 238 18.47 -14.23 -2.44
N LEU A 239 18.74 -13.27 -3.31
CA LEU A 239 17.93 -12.95 -4.49
C LEU A 239 18.55 -13.43 -5.81
N LEU A 240 19.55 -14.32 -5.73
CA LEU A 240 20.19 -14.90 -6.92
C LEU A 240 19.13 -15.59 -7.79
N GLY A 241 19.16 -15.39 -9.11
CA GLY A 241 18.24 -15.98 -10.08
C GLY A 241 16.92 -15.22 -10.29
N LEU A 242 16.57 -14.24 -9.44
CA LEU A 242 15.31 -13.49 -9.53
C LEU A 242 15.38 -12.33 -10.56
N SER A 243 15.74 -12.66 -11.80
CA SER A 243 16.04 -11.65 -12.84
C SER A 243 14.84 -10.83 -13.31
N SER A 244 13.61 -11.35 -13.18
CA SER A 244 12.37 -10.66 -13.56
C SER A 244 11.73 -9.86 -12.42
N LEU A 245 12.39 -9.76 -11.26
CA LEU A 245 11.79 -9.17 -10.07
C LEU A 245 11.56 -7.67 -10.23
N ASN A 246 10.29 -7.27 -10.16
CA ASN A 246 9.83 -5.89 -10.29
C ASN A 246 9.48 -5.28 -8.94
N LEU A 247 8.92 -6.06 -8.01
CA LEU A 247 8.50 -5.63 -6.68
C LEU A 247 9.14 -6.52 -5.62
N LEU A 248 9.82 -5.88 -4.66
CA LEU A 248 10.35 -6.55 -3.47
C LEU A 248 9.89 -5.82 -2.21
N ASN A 249 9.15 -6.54 -1.36
CA ASN A 249 8.71 -6.01 -0.06
C ASN A 249 9.39 -6.74 1.10
N LEU A 250 10.35 -6.07 1.73
CA LEU A 250 11.10 -6.49 2.91
C LEU A 250 10.69 -5.72 4.17
N SER A 251 9.60 -4.95 4.12
CA SER A 251 9.19 -4.07 5.21
C SER A 251 8.83 -4.83 6.49
N SER A 252 8.89 -4.16 7.65
CA SER A 252 8.50 -4.76 8.94
C SER A 252 9.25 -6.08 9.23
N ASN A 253 10.57 -6.04 9.11
CA ASN A 253 11.48 -7.11 9.47
C ASN A 253 12.48 -6.60 10.54
N GLY A 254 13.53 -7.35 10.84
CA GLY A 254 14.59 -6.97 11.75
C GLY A 254 15.91 -6.59 11.07
N LEU A 255 15.88 -6.15 9.80
CA LEU A 255 17.10 -5.95 9.02
C LEU A 255 17.92 -4.79 9.58
N ASP A 256 19.17 -5.05 9.95
CA ASP A 256 20.12 -4.04 10.42
C ASP A 256 21.12 -3.62 9.33
N ARG A 257 21.34 -4.49 8.33
CA ARG A 257 22.23 -4.30 7.17
C ARG A 257 21.71 -5.03 5.93
N LEU A 258 22.09 -4.53 4.75
CA LEU A 258 21.86 -5.17 3.45
C LEU A 258 23.19 -5.71 2.88
N SER A 259 23.16 -6.84 2.19
CA SER A 259 24.36 -7.43 1.57
C SER A 259 24.81 -6.61 0.35
N PRO A 260 26.13 -6.44 0.14
CA PRO A 260 26.66 -5.61 -0.96
C PRO A 260 26.21 -6.03 -2.37
N ASP A 261 25.91 -7.30 -2.55
CA ASP A 261 25.52 -7.91 -3.82
C ASP A 261 24.04 -8.28 -3.89
N LEU A 262 23.22 -7.81 -2.93
CA LEU A 262 21.80 -8.15 -2.82
C LEU A 262 21.04 -7.91 -4.13
N PHE A 263 21.32 -6.80 -4.81
CA PHE A 263 20.63 -6.36 -6.02
C PHE A 263 21.41 -6.61 -7.31
N ARG A 264 22.39 -7.53 -7.29
CA ARG A 264 23.28 -7.76 -8.44
C ARG A 264 22.53 -8.22 -9.71
N GLU A 265 21.48 -9.02 -9.53
CA GLU A 265 20.72 -9.68 -10.62
C GLU A 265 19.27 -9.18 -10.75
N THR A 266 18.74 -8.47 -9.75
CA THR A 266 17.36 -7.93 -9.73
C THR A 266 17.29 -6.53 -10.35
N LEU A 267 17.81 -6.37 -11.57
CA LEU A 267 17.99 -5.07 -12.23
C LEU A 267 16.68 -4.43 -12.72
N ASN A 268 15.62 -5.22 -12.83
CA ASN A 268 14.29 -4.77 -13.25
C ASN A 268 13.43 -4.24 -12.10
N LEU A 269 13.98 -4.16 -10.87
CA LEU A 269 13.22 -3.65 -9.72
C LEU A 269 12.67 -2.25 -9.98
N THR A 270 11.35 -2.14 -9.83
CA THR A 270 10.56 -0.92 -9.95
C THR A 270 10.10 -0.41 -8.59
N GLU A 271 9.83 -1.31 -7.66
CA GLU A 271 9.33 -0.99 -6.31
C GLU A 271 10.13 -1.74 -5.25
N LEU A 272 10.70 -0.99 -4.30
CA LEU A 272 11.48 -1.52 -3.20
C LEU A 272 11.01 -0.94 -1.86
N TYR A 273 10.45 -1.81 -1.03
CA TYR A 273 9.92 -1.47 0.29
C TYR A 273 10.79 -2.11 1.37
N ILE A 274 11.52 -1.29 2.14
CA ILE A 274 12.40 -1.72 3.24
C ILE A 274 12.10 -0.94 4.53
N GLN A 275 10.93 -0.30 4.60
CA GLN A 275 10.51 0.47 5.76
C GLN A 275 10.27 -0.40 7.00
N ASN A 276 10.31 0.22 8.18
CA ASN A 276 10.09 -0.46 9.46
C ASN A 276 11.09 -1.61 9.66
N ASN A 277 12.38 -1.28 9.57
CA ASN A 277 13.52 -2.17 9.84
C ASN A 277 14.48 -1.45 10.82
N SER A 278 15.68 -1.98 11.01
CA SER A 278 16.71 -1.41 11.90
C SER A 278 17.96 -0.94 11.13
N LEU A 279 17.81 -0.56 9.86
CA LEU A 279 18.95 -0.17 9.01
C LEU A 279 19.58 1.11 9.54
N SER A 280 20.85 1.04 9.92
CA SER A 280 21.64 2.21 10.36
C SER A 280 22.42 2.88 9.22
N ARG A 281 22.70 2.12 8.15
CA ARG A 281 23.44 2.58 6.98
C ARG A 281 23.11 1.76 5.75
N LEU A 282 23.34 2.35 4.58
CA LEU A 282 23.30 1.69 3.28
C LEU A 282 24.75 1.59 2.75
N TRP A 283 25.22 0.37 2.53
CA TRP A 283 26.58 0.10 2.07
C TRP A 283 26.56 -1.14 1.15
N PRO A 284 27.24 -1.12 -0.02
CA PRO A 284 28.12 -0.08 -0.50
C PRO A 284 27.44 1.18 -1.03
N HIS A 285 28.22 2.24 -1.27
CA HIS A 285 27.70 3.51 -1.80
C HIS A 285 27.06 3.35 -3.19
N ASP A 286 27.35 2.25 -3.88
CA ASP A 286 26.81 1.86 -5.19
C ASP A 286 25.75 0.76 -5.08
N LEU A 287 25.28 0.39 -3.87
CA LEU A 287 24.33 -0.69 -3.62
C LEU A 287 23.07 -0.63 -4.49
N LEU A 288 22.54 0.58 -4.70
CA LEU A 288 21.32 0.82 -5.48
C LEU A 288 21.62 1.33 -6.89
N SER A 289 22.90 1.55 -7.23
CA SER A 289 23.28 2.35 -8.40
C SER A 289 22.85 1.79 -9.76
N ARG A 290 22.59 0.47 -9.81
CA ARG A 290 22.18 -0.25 -11.02
C ARG A 290 20.67 -0.38 -11.18
N LEU A 291 19.89 0.07 -10.19
CA LEU A 291 18.43 -0.03 -10.20
C LEU A 291 17.80 1.13 -11.01
N SER A 292 18.16 1.24 -12.28
CA SER A 292 17.74 2.37 -13.14
C SER A 292 16.24 2.42 -13.44
N HIS A 293 15.53 1.31 -13.21
CA HIS A 293 14.08 1.18 -13.37
C HIS A 293 13.31 1.46 -12.07
N LEU A 294 14.00 1.73 -10.96
CA LEU A 294 13.35 1.93 -9.67
C LEU A 294 12.55 3.23 -9.69
N THR A 295 11.24 3.11 -9.43
CA THR A 295 10.29 4.23 -9.40
C THR A 295 9.89 4.60 -7.97
N THR A 296 9.91 3.61 -7.07
CA THR A 296 9.49 3.74 -5.67
C THR A 296 10.52 3.13 -4.74
N LEU A 297 11.01 3.94 -3.79
CA LEU A 297 11.90 3.50 -2.72
C LEU A 297 11.39 4.00 -1.37
N ASP A 298 10.97 3.07 -0.52
CA ASP A 298 10.57 3.36 0.86
C ASP A 298 11.60 2.81 1.86
N LEU A 299 12.30 3.73 2.50
CA LEU A 299 13.30 3.52 3.55
C LEU A 299 12.85 4.09 4.90
N SER A 300 11.56 4.44 5.03
CA SER A 300 11.06 5.08 6.24
C SER A 300 11.12 4.18 7.46
N ASN A 301 11.02 4.75 8.66
CA ASN A 301 11.01 3.98 9.92
C ASN A 301 12.23 3.05 10.02
N ASN A 302 13.42 3.62 9.86
CA ASN A 302 14.71 2.95 10.03
C ASN A 302 15.59 3.79 10.98
N LEU A 303 16.87 3.44 11.07
CA LEU A 303 17.85 4.11 11.94
C LEU A 303 18.91 4.87 11.13
N LEU A 304 18.59 5.25 9.88
CA LEU A 304 19.56 5.82 8.95
C LEU A 304 20.06 7.18 9.45
N THR A 305 21.38 7.35 9.45
CA THR A 305 22.03 8.61 9.77
C THR A 305 22.60 9.27 8.51
N SER A 306 22.95 10.55 8.58
CA SER A 306 23.56 11.27 7.46
C SER A 306 24.89 10.64 6.99
N GLU A 307 25.61 9.96 7.89
CA GLU A 307 26.83 9.20 7.55
C GLU A 307 26.51 7.84 6.92
N GLY A 308 25.36 7.26 7.29
CA GLY A 308 24.88 5.99 6.77
C GLY A 308 24.26 6.08 5.37
N VAL A 309 23.83 7.28 4.95
CA VAL A 309 23.30 7.58 3.62
C VAL A 309 24.32 8.47 2.91
N THR A 310 25.36 7.85 2.36
CA THR A 310 26.43 8.56 1.64
C THR A 310 25.93 9.20 0.36
N SER A 311 26.58 10.27 -0.13
CA SER A 311 26.14 11.02 -1.32
C SER A 311 25.95 10.18 -2.59
N GLY A 312 26.65 9.06 -2.74
CA GLY A 312 26.53 8.17 -3.91
C GLY A 312 25.34 7.22 -3.91
N ILE A 313 24.64 7.06 -2.79
CA ILE A 313 23.73 5.91 -2.59
C ILE A 313 22.54 5.87 -3.55
N PHE A 314 22.10 7.03 -4.04
CA PHE A 314 20.98 7.16 -4.97
C PHE A 314 21.42 7.48 -6.41
N HIS A 315 22.72 7.45 -6.71
CA HIS A 315 23.22 7.66 -8.07
C HIS A 315 22.65 6.59 -9.00
N GLY A 316 22.36 6.93 -10.25
CA GLY A 316 21.80 6.00 -11.24
C GLY A 316 20.30 5.66 -11.10
N LEU A 317 19.59 6.16 -10.07
CA LEU A 317 18.15 5.97 -9.90
C LEU A 317 17.32 6.94 -10.78
N LEU A 318 17.52 6.85 -12.10
CA LEU A 318 17.05 7.83 -13.09
C LEU A 318 15.52 7.92 -13.22
N GLN A 319 14.80 6.84 -12.87
CA GLN A 319 13.34 6.76 -12.97
C GLN A 319 12.64 6.94 -11.62
N LEU A 320 13.37 7.28 -10.55
CA LEU A 320 12.80 7.36 -9.21
C LEU A 320 11.81 8.52 -9.11
N THR A 321 10.57 8.21 -8.77
CA THR A 321 9.47 9.18 -8.64
C THR A 321 9.10 9.44 -7.18
N MET A 322 9.26 8.43 -6.31
CA MET A 322 8.95 8.52 -4.89
C MET A 322 10.10 8.01 -4.04
N LEU A 323 10.58 8.88 -3.14
CA LEU A 323 11.59 8.56 -2.14
C LEU A 323 11.07 8.92 -0.76
N ASN A 324 10.92 7.91 0.10
CA ASN A 324 10.50 8.08 1.47
C ASN A 324 11.65 7.75 2.44
N LEU A 325 12.15 8.77 3.13
CA LEU A 325 13.20 8.70 4.15
C LEU A 325 12.67 9.15 5.53
N SER A 326 11.35 9.24 5.69
CA SER A 326 10.75 9.70 6.95
C SER A 326 11.04 8.77 8.13
N HIS A 327 10.93 9.27 9.35
CA HIS A 327 11.17 8.48 10.57
C HIS A 327 12.56 7.81 10.57
N ASN A 328 13.60 8.61 10.31
CA ASN A 328 15.00 8.20 10.39
C ASN A 328 15.76 9.15 11.34
N ARG A 329 17.09 9.12 11.31
CA ARG A 329 17.96 9.92 12.19
C ARG A 329 18.86 10.85 11.37
N LEU A 330 18.38 11.32 10.22
CA LEU A 330 19.12 12.24 9.37
C LEU A 330 19.25 13.60 10.06
N THR A 331 20.48 14.12 10.12
CA THR A 331 20.80 15.45 10.67
C THR A 331 21.10 16.47 9.57
N GLN A 332 21.45 16.00 8.38
CA GLN A 332 21.74 16.81 7.20
C GLN A 332 21.49 16.02 5.92
N VAL A 333 21.28 16.74 4.83
CA VAL A 333 21.20 16.21 3.47
C VAL A 333 22.14 17.03 2.58
N SER A 334 22.82 16.39 1.63
CA SER A 334 23.79 17.04 0.73
C SER A 334 23.27 17.13 -0.71
N VAL A 335 23.75 18.12 -1.46
CA VAL A 335 23.40 18.31 -2.88
C VAL A 335 23.66 17.04 -3.70
N ASP A 336 24.80 16.39 -3.46
CA ASP A 336 25.23 15.22 -4.24
C ASP A 336 24.35 13.98 -3.99
N MET A 337 23.62 13.92 -2.86
CA MET A 337 22.72 12.82 -2.53
C MET A 337 21.57 12.69 -3.55
N PHE A 338 21.12 13.80 -4.12
CA PHE A 338 19.94 13.85 -4.99
C PHE A 338 20.28 14.13 -6.47
N ARG A 339 21.57 14.05 -6.82
CA ARG A 339 22.10 14.51 -8.11
C ARG A 339 21.38 13.98 -9.35
N ASP A 340 21.08 12.69 -9.34
CA ASP A 340 20.53 11.97 -10.50
C ASP A 340 18.99 11.83 -10.43
N LEU A 341 18.34 12.35 -9.39
CA LEU A 341 16.91 12.15 -9.12
C LEU A 341 16.03 13.18 -9.84
N ALA A 342 16.31 13.45 -11.10
CA ALA A 342 15.60 14.47 -11.88
C ALA A 342 14.11 14.13 -12.13
N ALA A 343 13.74 12.85 -12.07
CA ALA A 343 12.37 12.37 -12.20
C ALA A 343 11.55 12.42 -10.89
N LEU A 344 12.19 12.76 -9.76
CA LEU A 344 11.56 12.66 -8.44
C LEU A 344 10.40 13.64 -8.29
N GLN A 345 9.24 13.11 -7.89
CA GLN A 345 8.00 13.87 -7.72
C GLN A 345 7.63 14.03 -6.24
N VAL A 346 7.94 13.03 -5.42
CA VAL A 346 7.62 13.01 -3.99
C VAL A 346 8.88 12.70 -3.19
N LEU A 347 9.25 13.63 -2.30
CA LEU A 347 10.32 13.46 -1.33
C LEU A 347 9.75 13.66 0.07
N ASN A 348 9.86 12.61 0.90
CA ASN A 348 9.46 12.67 2.29
C ASN A 348 10.69 12.52 3.21
N LEU A 349 11.02 13.58 3.94
CA LEU A 349 12.09 13.68 4.93
C LEU A 349 11.53 13.98 6.34
N SER A 350 10.23 13.80 6.55
CA SER A 350 9.60 14.12 7.82
C SER A 350 10.07 13.22 8.97
N HIS A 351 9.89 13.64 10.22
CA HIS A 351 10.34 12.87 11.39
C HIS A 351 11.83 12.47 11.32
N ASN A 352 12.69 13.45 11.00
CA ASN A 352 14.14 13.33 11.08
C ASN A 352 14.67 14.36 12.09
N ASN A 353 15.99 14.60 12.13
CA ASN A 353 16.62 15.57 13.02
C ASN A 353 17.35 16.66 12.22
N LEU A 354 16.78 17.06 11.06
CA LEU A 354 17.35 18.10 10.21
C LEU A 354 17.24 19.46 10.90
N THR A 355 18.35 20.19 10.99
CA THR A 355 18.39 21.53 11.61
C THR A 355 18.40 22.66 10.58
N VAL A 356 18.83 22.36 9.35
CA VAL A 356 18.86 23.30 8.22
C VAL A 356 18.65 22.55 6.90
N VAL A 357 18.02 23.21 5.93
CA VAL A 357 18.07 22.83 4.52
C VAL A 357 19.17 23.66 3.87
N THR A 358 20.34 23.06 3.69
CA THR A 358 21.50 23.74 3.09
C THR A 358 21.15 24.27 1.70
N ASP A 359 21.65 25.47 1.40
CA ASP A 359 21.40 26.15 0.12
C ASP A 359 21.67 25.23 -1.07
N LYS A 360 20.73 25.22 -2.01
CA LYS A 360 20.79 24.45 -3.26
C LYS A 360 20.82 22.92 -3.10
N THR A 361 20.66 22.36 -1.90
CA THR A 361 20.61 20.89 -1.72
C THR A 361 19.54 20.23 -2.59
N LEU A 362 18.42 20.89 -2.81
CA LEU A 362 17.29 20.35 -3.56
C LEU A 362 17.20 20.88 -5.00
N SER A 363 18.18 21.67 -5.47
CA SER A 363 18.03 22.45 -6.70
C SER A 363 17.99 21.65 -8.00
N LEU A 364 18.36 20.37 -7.95
CA LEU A 364 18.31 19.46 -9.10
C LEU A 364 16.97 18.73 -9.21
N LEU A 365 16.12 18.79 -8.17
CA LEU A 365 14.82 18.13 -8.12
C LEU A 365 13.74 18.95 -8.84
N THR A 366 13.97 19.25 -10.12
CA THR A 366 13.15 20.16 -10.92
C THR A 366 11.70 19.67 -11.15
N ASN A 367 11.45 18.36 -11.06
CA ASN A 367 10.13 17.75 -11.17
C ASN A 367 9.47 17.46 -9.81
N LEU A 368 9.99 18.00 -8.70
CA LEU A 368 9.45 17.73 -7.37
C LEU A 368 8.11 18.45 -7.16
N HIS A 369 7.06 17.69 -6.88
CA HIS A 369 5.71 18.20 -6.67
C HIS A 369 5.33 18.29 -5.19
N ARG A 370 5.85 17.37 -4.37
CA ARG A 370 5.58 17.32 -2.92
C ARG A 370 6.89 17.13 -2.15
N LEU A 371 7.12 18.03 -1.21
CA LEU A 371 8.21 17.98 -0.26
C LEU A 371 7.66 18.02 1.17
N ASP A 372 7.99 17.00 1.95
CA ASP A 372 7.66 16.94 3.37
C ASP A 372 8.92 16.99 4.23
N LEU A 373 9.05 18.06 5.00
CA LEU A 373 10.11 18.34 5.97
C LEU A 373 9.53 18.52 7.38
N SER A 374 8.28 18.11 7.60
CA SER A 374 7.62 18.25 8.90
C SER A 374 8.29 17.40 9.98
N HIS A 375 8.06 17.73 11.25
CA HIS A 375 8.65 17.01 12.39
C HIS A 375 10.19 16.89 12.29
N ASN A 376 10.85 18.01 12.05
CA ASN A 376 12.31 18.13 12.08
C ASN A 376 12.69 19.20 13.13
N ALA A 377 13.96 19.62 13.14
CA ALA A 377 14.47 20.68 14.02
C ALA A 377 14.85 21.94 13.25
N LEU A 378 14.22 22.22 12.11
CA LEU A 378 14.58 23.36 11.25
C LEU A 378 14.36 24.68 11.98
N HIS A 379 15.33 25.59 11.90
CA HIS A 379 15.27 26.89 12.57
C HIS A 379 15.05 28.07 11.63
N VAL A 380 15.54 27.96 10.40
CA VAL A 380 15.56 29.01 9.38
C VAL A 380 15.29 28.40 8.01
N VAL A 381 14.55 29.12 7.18
CA VAL A 381 14.45 28.88 5.74
C VAL A 381 15.19 30.01 5.00
N SER A 382 16.27 29.67 4.28
CA SER A 382 17.07 30.65 3.55
C SER A 382 16.47 30.97 2.17
N CYS A 383 16.99 32.00 1.50
CA CYS A 383 16.62 32.38 0.14
C CYS A 383 16.86 31.27 -0.90
N ARG A 384 17.69 30.29 -0.58
CA ARG A 384 18.13 29.22 -1.50
C ARG A 384 17.86 27.82 -0.99
N SER A 385 17.13 27.66 0.12
CA SER A 385 16.72 26.34 0.62
C SER A 385 15.89 25.56 -0.41
N PHE A 386 15.04 26.26 -1.18
CA PHE A 386 14.13 25.68 -2.17
C PHE A 386 14.40 26.17 -3.61
N ALA A 387 15.61 26.68 -3.87
CA ALA A 387 16.01 27.09 -5.21
C ALA A 387 15.83 25.94 -6.22
N GLY A 388 15.32 26.23 -7.41
CA GLY A 388 15.12 25.25 -8.50
C GLY A 388 13.84 24.39 -8.42
N LEU A 389 13.04 24.49 -7.35
CA LEU A 389 11.82 23.68 -7.17
C LEU A 389 10.59 24.26 -7.89
N HIS A 390 10.69 24.43 -9.21
CA HIS A 390 9.68 25.08 -10.05
C HIS A 390 8.34 24.33 -10.15
N ALA A 391 8.34 23.00 -9.99
CA ALA A 391 7.15 22.16 -10.03
C ALA A 391 6.47 22.00 -8.66
N LEU A 392 7.01 22.60 -7.59
CA LEU A 392 6.56 22.34 -6.23
C LEU A 392 5.13 22.85 -6.02
N SER A 393 4.25 21.95 -5.58
CA SER A 393 2.83 22.23 -5.35
C SER A 393 2.43 22.12 -3.88
N SER A 394 3.17 21.33 -3.09
CA SER A 394 2.90 21.07 -1.69
C SER A 394 4.21 21.09 -0.90
N LEU A 395 4.29 21.94 0.12
CA LEU A 395 5.42 22.06 1.04
C LEU A 395 4.95 21.97 2.49
N ALA A 396 5.40 20.93 3.19
CA ALA A 396 5.13 20.75 4.61
C ALA A 396 6.37 21.04 5.45
N LEU A 397 6.29 22.05 6.31
CA LEU A 397 7.31 22.48 7.28
C LEU A 397 6.75 22.49 8.71
N ALA A 398 5.62 21.83 8.92
CA ALA A 398 4.94 21.73 10.21
C ALA A 398 5.82 21.10 11.30
N TYR A 399 5.59 21.44 12.56
CA TYR A 399 6.31 20.86 13.70
C TYR A 399 7.84 20.97 13.56
N ASN A 400 8.31 22.19 13.36
CA ASN A 400 9.73 22.55 13.36
C ASN A 400 9.99 23.67 14.39
N ASN A 401 11.20 24.22 14.39
CA ASN A 401 11.60 25.33 15.26
C ASN A 401 11.80 26.63 14.45
N ILE A 402 11.06 26.80 13.34
CA ILE A 402 11.29 27.88 12.39
C ILE A 402 10.85 29.21 13.00
N TYR A 403 11.79 30.14 13.16
CA TYR A 403 11.50 31.49 13.63
C TYR A 403 11.70 32.56 12.55
N TRP A 404 12.38 32.23 11.45
CA TRP A 404 12.63 33.14 10.35
C TRP A 404 12.64 32.44 8.99
N VAL A 405 12.04 33.10 8.00
CA VAL A 405 11.98 32.69 6.60
C VAL A 405 12.39 33.90 5.77
N ALA A 406 13.43 33.74 4.94
CA ALA A 406 13.90 34.80 4.05
C ALA A 406 12.79 35.26 3.11
N SER A 407 12.73 36.55 2.76
CA SER A 407 11.63 37.13 1.96
C SER A 407 11.52 36.58 0.54
N ASP A 408 12.60 36.03 0.02
CA ASP A 408 12.77 35.46 -1.32
C ASP A 408 12.87 33.92 -1.29
N ALA A 409 12.63 33.27 -0.14
CA ALA A 409 12.74 31.82 0.02
C ALA A 409 11.88 30.99 -0.94
N PHE A 410 10.78 31.56 -1.45
CA PHE A 410 9.84 30.90 -2.36
C PHE A 410 9.86 31.47 -3.79
N GLU A 411 10.88 32.25 -4.18
CA GLU A 411 11.02 32.86 -5.52
C GLU A 411 10.88 31.82 -6.66
N ASN A 412 11.40 30.60 -6.47
CA ASN A 412 11.29 29.53 -7.47
C ASN A 412 10.05 28.63 -7.29
N CYS A 413 9.23 28.82 -6.27
CA CYS A 413 8.09 27.98 -5.91
C CYS A 413 6.74 28.64 -6.29
N THR A 414 6.66 29.33 -7.42
CA THR A 414 5.46 30.08 -7.84
C THR A 414 4.22 29.20 -8.04
N GLY A 415 4.41 27.90 -8.31
CA GLY A 415 3.35 26.89 -8.41
C GLY A 415 2.83 26.34 -7.09
N LEU A 416 3.37 26.79 -5.94
CA LEU A 416 3.03 26.27 -4.61
C LEU A 416 1.56 26.54 -4.27
N ARG A 417 0.82 25.47 -3.94
CA ARG A 417 -0.62 25.53 -3.62
C ARG A 417 -0.90 25.28 -2.14
N ASP A 418 -0.15 24.38 -1.52
CA ASP A 418 -0.35 24.01 -0.13
C ASP A 418 0.94 24.25 0.67
N LEU A 419 0.88 25.17 1.64
CA LEU A 419 1.98 25.49 2.54
C LEU A 419 1.55 25.28 3.99
N SER A 420 2.25 24.37 4.67
CA SER A 420 2.06 24.03 6.08
C SER A 420 3.25 24.53 6.89
N LEU A 421 3.01 25.50 7.77
CA LEU A 421 3.97 26.12 8.70
C LEU A 421 3.48 26.06 10.16
N GLU A 422 2.49 25.23 10.43
CA GLU A 422 1.91 25.07 11.76
C GLU A 422 2.91 24.50 12.78
N HIS A 423 2.71 24.80 14.06
CA HIS A 423 3.61 24.37 15.14
C HIS A 423 5.07 24.77 14.89
N ASN A 424 5.30 26.07 14.72
CA ASN A 424 6.62 26.70 14.58
C ASN A 424 6.75 27.90 15.55
N LEU A 425 7.77 28.74 15.36
CA LEU A 425 8.09 29.87 16.23
C LEU A 425 7.97 31.23 15.51
N LEU A 426 7.19 31.30 14.42
CA LEU A 426 7.03 32.51 13.60
C LEU A 426 6.33 33.62 14.38
N GLN A 427 6.87 34.84 14.31
CA GLN A 427 6.30 36.03 14.96
C GLN A 427 5.45 36.89 14.01
N ASP A 428 5.71 36.78 12.71
CA ASP A 428 5.02 37.48 11.64
C ASP A 428 4.74 36.52 10.48
N VAL A 429 3.79 36.88 9.61
CA VAL A 429 3.56 36.16 8.36
C VAL A 429 4.79 36.35 7.46
N PRO A 430 5.45 35.27 7.00
CA PRO A 430 6.63 35.41 6.16
C PRO A 430 6.33 36.10 4.84
N LYS A 431 7.05 37.19 4.51
CA LYS A 431 6.89 37.89 3.22
C LYS A 431 7.12 36.99 2.00
N ALA A 432 7.86 35.89 2.15
CA ALA A 432 8.04 34.90 1.08
C ALA A 432 6.74 34.32 0.56
N VAL A 433 5.65 34.29 1.35
CA VAL A 433 4.37 33.79 0.84
C VAL A 433 3.85 34.62 -0.33
N HIS A 434 4.29 35.87 -0.49
CA HIS A 434 3.91 36.75 -1.60
C HIS A 434 4.42 36.23 -2.96
N GLU A 435 5.52 35.46 -2.97
CA GLU A 435 6.06 34.85 -4.20
C GLU A 435 5.22 33.62 -4.63
N ALA A 436 4.55 32.97 -3.68
CA ALA A 436 3.68 31.82 -3.92
C ALA A 436 2.29 32.26 -4.41
N THR A 437 2.21 32.91 -5.56
CA THR A 437 0.96 33.48 -6.11
C THR A 437 -0.15 32.45 -6.37
N ALA A 438 0.18 31.17 -6.54
CA ALA A 438 -0.78 30.09 -6.69
C ALA A 438 -1.30 29.49 -5.37
N LEU A 439 -0.91 30.06 -4.22
CA LEU A 439 -1.17 29.48 -2.91
C LEU A 439 -2.67 29.44 -2.62
N ARG A 440 -3.15 28.25 -2.26
CA ARG A 440 -4.55 27.96 -1.92
C ARG A 440 -4.72 27.65 -0.46
N THR A 441 -3.75 27.00 0.16
CA THR A 441 -3.83 26.62 1.57
C THR A 441 -2.61 27.15 2.29
N LEU A 442 -2.85 27.96 3.32
CA LEU A 442 -1.81 28.45 4.22
C LEU A 442 -2.19 28.09 5.67
N ARG A 443 -1.40 27.20 6.28
CA ARG A 443 -1.54 26.85 7.70
C ARG A 443 -0.42 27.49 8.50
N LEU A 444 -0.80 28.35 9.45
CA LEU A 444 0.09 29.08 10.34
C LEU A 444 -0.32 28.90 11.81
N ASN A 445 -1.20 27.95 12.10
CA ASN A 445 -1.68 27.72 13.44
C ASN A 445 -0.57 27.25 14.40
N HIS A 446 -0.72 27.54 15.69
CA HIS A 446 0.27 27.24 16.72
C HIS A 446 1.65 27.86 16.42
N ASN A 447 1.67 29.15 16.08
CA ASN A 447 2.87 29.99 15.99
C ASN A 447 2.83 31.09 17.07
N LYS A 448 3.65 32.13 16.92
CA LYS A 448 3.74 33.29 17.83
C LYS A 448 3.28 34.58 17.16
N LEU A 449 2.39 34.50 16.16
CA LEU A 449 1.90 35.66 15.42
C LEU A 449 1.14 36.62 16.33
N THR A 450 1.43 37.91 16.23
CA THR A 450 0.79 38.95 17.07
C THR A 450 -0.19 39.84 16.32
N ASN A 451 0.10 40.15 15.06
CA ASN A 451 -0.70 41.02 14.21
C ASN A 451 -0.77 40.46 12.79
N ILE A 452 -1.90 40.68 12.12
CA ILE A 452 -2.07 40.41 10.69
C ILE A 452 -2.45 41.72 10.01
N SER A 453 -1.63 42.16 9.08
CA SER A 453 -1.79 43.40 8.31
C SER A 453 -2.38 43.14 6.92
N GLN A 454 -2.85 44.21 6.27
CA GLN A 454 -3.41 44.12 4.91
C GLN A 454 -2.38 43.65 3.89
N ASP A 455 -1.13 44.05 4.07
CA ASP A 455 -0.05 43.71 3.15
C ASP A 455 0.33 42.23 3.21
N ASP A 456 0.07 41.55 4.34
CA ASP A 456 0.41 40.12 4.51
C ASP A 456 -0.49 39.18 3.68
N LEU A 457 -1.73 39.59 3.43
CA LEU A 457 -2.74 38.74 2.79
C LEU A 457 -3.20 39.27 1.43
N SER A 458 -3.05 40.57 1.16
CA SER A 458 -3.48 41.17 -0.12
C SER A 458 -2.83 40.57 -1.37
N PRO A 459 -1.58 40.05 -1.37
CA PRO A 459 -0.99 39.44 -2.56
C PRO A 459 -1.50 38.01 -2.85
N LEU A 460 -2.23 37.40 -1.91
CA LEU A 460 -2.62 35.99 -1.97
C LEU A 460 -4.03 35.81 -2.57
N ASP A 461 -4.23 36.26 -3.81
CA ASP A 461 -5.55 36.27 -4.48
C ASP A 461 -6.16 34.87 -4.67
N ALA A 462 -5.32 33.85 -4.82
CA ALA A 462 -5.74 32.46 -4.97
C ALA A 462 -6.03 31.78 -3.62
N LEU A 463 -5.78 32.47 -2.50
CA LEU A 463 -5.86 31.88 -1.17
C LEU A 463 -7.27 31.42 -0.92
N ARG A 464 -7.30 30.13 -0.62
CA ARG A 464 -8.48 29.45 -0.20
C ARG A 464 -8.40 29.37 1.31
N HIS A 465 -7.87 28.29 1.84
CA HIS A 465 -7.88 28.03 3.27
C HIS A 465 -6.76 28.78 4.02
N LEU A 466 -7.12 29.43 5.13
CA LEU A 466 -6.18 30.09 6.04
C LEU A 466 -6.47 29.67 7.48
N ASP A 467 -5.50 29.04 8.15
CA ASP A 467 -5.58 28.70 9.57
C ASP A 467 -4.56 29.52 10.39
N LEU A 468 -5.07 30.33 11.30
CA LEU A 468 -4.30 31.18 12.22
C LEU A 468 -4.55 30.81 13.69
N SER A 469 -5.22 29.70 13.96
CA SER A 469 -5.57 29.26 15.31
C SER A 469 -4.34 29.04 16.21
N GLY A 470 -4.48 29.15 17.54
CA GLY A 470 -3.35 28.92 18.45
C GLY A 470 -2.19 29.95 18.37
N ASN A 471 -2.41 31.13 17.78
CA ASN A 471 -1.45 32.26 17.78
C ASN A 471 -1.71 33.25 18.93
N LEU A 472 -0.91 34.32 19.01
CA LEU A 472 -0.99 35.39 20.02
C LEU A 472 -1.63 36.67 19.46
N LEU A 473 -2.63 36.51 18.58
CA LEU A 473 -3.21 37.62 17.83
C LEU A 473 -3.88 38.65 18.73
N THR A 474 -3.45 39.91 18.59
CA THR A 474 -4.02 41.09 19.24
C THR A 474 -4.80 41.97 18.27
N SER A 475 -4.43 41.97 16.98
CA SER A 475 -5.16 42.68 15.94
C SER A 475 -5.14 41.93 14.60
N VAL A 476 -6.25 42.03 13.86
CA VAL A 476 -6.40 41.52 12.50
C VAL A 476 -7.05 42.61 11.66
N CYS A 477 -6.43 42.94 10.53
CA CYS A 477 -6.96 43.89 9.55
C CYS A 477 -8.38 43.54 9.08
N LYS A 478 -9.30 44.50 9.21
CA LYS A 478 -10.68 44.36 8.74
C LYS A 478 -10.76 44.10 7.23
N ALA A 479 -9.90 44.74 6.44
CA ALA A 479 -9.84 44.59 4.98
C ALA A 479 -9.46 43.15 4.55
N CYS A 480 -8.63 42.47 5.36
CA CYS A 480 -8.20 41.11 5.09
C CYS A 480 -9.34 40.10 5.21
N LEU A 481 -10.20 40.30 6.21
CA LEU A 481 -11.40 39.48 6.39
C LEU A 481 -12.42 39.74 5.28
N THR A 482 -12.45 40.96 4.71
CA THR A 482 -13.34 41.29 3.59
C THR A 482 -12.87 40.74 2.24
N ALA A 483 -11.57 40.64 1.99
CA ALA A 483 -11.01 40.00 0.79
C ALA A 483 -11.31 38.48 0.77
N LEU A 484 -11.49 37.88 1.95
CA LEU A 484 -11.82 36.47 2.18
C LEU A 484 -13.33 36.22 2.35
N LEU A 485 -14.23 37.04 1.78
CA LEU A 485 -15.68 36.99 2.09
C LEU A 485 -16.56 35.87 1.49
N PRO A 486 -16.14 34.98 0.58
CA PRO A 486 -16.87 33.73 0.41
C PRO A 486 -16.64 32.72 1.56
N TRP A 487 -15.85 33.06 2.59
CA TRP A 487 -15.39 32.12 3.62
C TRP A 487 -16.26 32.17 4.91
N ARG A 488 -16.87 31.05 5.31
CA ARG A 488 -17.62 30.88 6.59
C ARG A 488 -16.71 30.19 7.61
N CYS A 489 -16.43 30.83 8.75
CA CYS A 489 -15.68 30.20 9.86
C CYS A 489 -16.40 28.93 10.35
N SER A 490 -15.82 27.74 10.14
CA SER A 490 -16.42 26.44 10.48
C SER A 490 -16.25 26.04 11.95
N THR A 491 -15.26 26.59 12.66
CA THR A 491 -14.88 26.17 14.03
C THR A 491 -15.01 27.29 15.07
N CYS A 492 -15.41 28.50 14.68
CA CYS A 492 -15.79 29.56 15.61
C CYS A 492 -17.11 29.18 16.29
N ARG A 493 -17.08 28.55 17.48
CA ARG A 493 -18.23 28.51 18.39
C ARG A 493 -18.47 29.91 18.99
N GLU A 494 -18.87 30.84 18.13
CA GLU A 494 -19.66 32.03 18.45
C GLU A 494 -20.14 32.62 17.11
N THR A 495 -21.41 32.39 16.82
CA THR A 495 -22.13 32.79 15.61
C THR A 495 -22.36 34.30 15.58
N SER A 496 -21.32 35.13 15.46
CA SER A 496 -21.54 36.58 15.35
C SER A 496 -20.35 37.42 14.90
N TRP A 497 -19.76 37.18 13.72
CA TRP A 497 -18.83 38.18 13.14
C TRP A 497 -19.50 39.54 12.87
N ASN A 498 -20.82 39.60 12.67
CA ASN A 498 -21.56 40.84 12.38
C ASN A 498 -22.05 41.64 13.60
N ARG A 499 -21.84 41.19 14.85
CA ARG A 499 -22.29 41.93 16.05
C ARG A 499 -21.17 42.58 16.87
N TYR A 500 -19.90 42.22 16.62
CA TYR A 500 -18.74 42.71 17.38
C TYR A 500 -17.92 43.79 16.66
N LEU A 501 -18.44 44.35 15.57
CA LEU A 501 -17.99 45.64 15.02
C LEU A 501 -18.49 46.81 15.88
N LYS A 502 -18.05 46.83 17.14
CA LYS A 502 -17.97 48.01 18.01
C LYS A 502 -17.10 47.61 19.20
N VAL A 503 -15.81 47.91 19.12
CA VAL A 503 -15.02 48.12 20.34
C VAL A 503 -14.33 49.47 20.21
N PRO A 504 -14.59 50.41 21.13
CA PRO A 504 -13.79 51.62 21.23
C PRO A 504 -12.35 51.26 21.59
N LEU A 505 -11.40 52.07 21.13
CA LEU A 505 -10.00 52.05 21.52
C LEU A 505 -9.87 52.04 23.05
N THR A 506 -9.61 50.87 23.63
CA THR A 506 -8.94 50.59 24.92
C THR A 506 -9.49 49.28 25.48
N GLU A 507 -8.72 48.20 25.32
CA GLU A 507 -8.56 47.07 26.27
C GLU A 507 -8.17 45.79 25.51
N THR A 508 -7.01 45.27 25.87
CA THR A 508 -6.42 44.01 25.42
C THR A 508 -7.33 42.82 25.70
N ARG A 509 -7.82 42.15 24.65
CA ARG A 509 -8.29 40.76 24.72
C ARG A 509 -7.64 39.90 23.64
N SER A 510 -7.12 38.75 24.06
CA SER A 510 -6.48 37.73 23.24
C SER A 510 -7.53 37.00 22.39
N TYR A 511 -7.32 36.96 21.07
CA TYR A 511 -8.19 36.23 20.15
C TYR A 511 -7.64 34.81 19.96
N ARG A 512 -8.23 33.84 20.67
CA ARG A 512 -7.95 32.42 20.49
C ARG A 512 -8.96 31.84 19.50
N ASN A 513 -8.47 31.34 18.36
CA ASN A 513 -9.18 30.57 17.32
C ASN A 513 -9.76 31.38 16.16
N CYS A 514 -8.95 31.55 15.09
CA CYS A 514 -9.42 31.95 13.76
C CYS A 514 -8.99 30.88 12.75
N GLU A 515 -9.96 30.09 12.27
CA GLU A 515 -9.79 29.21 11.11
C GLU A 515 -10.77 29.70 10.02
N LEU A 516 -10.26 29.96 8.81
CA LEU A 516 -11.04 30.49 7.70
C LEU A 516 -11.10 29.47 6.55
N THR A 517 -12.31 29.09 6.16
CA THR A 517 -12.63 28.11 5.10
C THR A 517 -13.77 28.65 4.21
N ALA A 518 -13.68 28.51 2.88
CA ALA A 518 -14.72 28.86 1.92
C ALA A 518 -15.38 27.60 1.51
N THR A 519 -16.68 27.75 1.56
CA THR A 519 -17.62 26.97 0.83
C THR A 519 -17.53 27.34 -0.64
N LYS A 520 -17.47 26.31 -1.48
CA LYS A 520 -17.65 26.39 -2.93
C LYS A 520 -18.95 27.09 -3.32
#